data_AF-A0A1G8H625-F1
#
_entry.id   AF-A0A1G8H625-F1
#
_cell.length_a   1.000
_cell.length_b   1.000
_cell.length_c   1.000
_cell.angle_alpha   90.00
_cell.angle_beta   90.00
_cell.angle_gamma   90.00
#
_symmetry.space_group_name_H-M   'P 1'
#
loop_
_entity.id
_entity.type
_entity.pdbx_description
1 polymer ?
#
loop_
_entity_poly.entity_id
_entity_poly.type
_entity_poly.pdbx_seq_one_letter_code
_entity_poly.pdbx_strand_id
1 'polypeptide(L)'
;MTTDQLTRERSRRKRRAILASGLVLGVGAVVTLAAWNDSVWGDATFGTGDQSWNMQGSVDGGTSWHEFQIQADAGSMQFDLGAIDPGSLTPGDSVHALFGLRETEGHLGSTVTVASPVVDGANTLAQALDVTVYDHGSTNPGACTGTGGTQIVTGKLATVGASTPFTMAAGADNWLCYTVTLPAGTNPSGLAQTVDAAWEMQATSD
;
A
#
# COMPACT_ATOMS: atom_id res chain seq x y z
N MET A 1 -38.11 -37.15 115.22
CA MET A 1 -37.63 -36.73 116.55
C MET A 1 -36.28 -36.05 116.35
N THR A 2 -36.29 -34.73 116.54
CA THR A 2 -35.21 -33.77 116.84
C THR A 2 -33.91 -33.73 116.02
N THR A 3 -33.73 -32.56 115.38
CA THR A 3 -32.55 -31.90 114.83
C THR A 3 -31.29 -31.91 115.70
N ASP A 4 -30.11 -31.92 115.06
CA ASP A 4 -28.99 -31.09 115.52
C ASP A 4 -28.20 -30.46 114.35
N GLN A 5 -27.73 -29.24 114.55
CA GLN A 5 -27.32 -28.24 113.57
C GLN A 5 -25.85 -27.83 113.76
N LEU A 6 -25.13 -27.64 112.64
CA LEU A 6 -24.03 -26.66 112.37
C LEU A 6 -22.74 -26.79 113.21
N THR A 7 -21.52 -26.70 112.64
CA THR A 7 -20.92 -25.41 112.20
C THR A 7 -19.64 -25.60 111.35
N ARG A 8 -19.64 -24.87 110.22
CA ARG A 8 -18.61 -24.32 109.31
C ARG A 8 -17.15 -24.20 109.80
N GLU A 9 -16.18 -24.46 108.90
CA GLU A 9 -15.07 -23.52 108.57
C GLU A 9 -14.31 -23.89 107.27
N ARG A 10 -13.81 -22.88 106.55
CA ARG A 10 -13.43 -22.91 105.11
C ARG A 10 -12.10 -22.19 104.90
N SER A 11 -11.14 -22.79 104.21
CA SER A 11 -9.91 -22.12 103.70
C SER A 11 -9.26 -23.05 102.63
N ARG A 12 -9.34 -22.91 101.30
CA ARG A 12 -8.90 -21.86 100.32
C ARG A 12 -7.39 -21.54 100.50
N ARG A 13 -6.44 -21.98 99.66
CA ARG A 13 -6.26 -21.67 98.21
C ARG A 13 -4.98 -22.35 97.66
N LYS A 14 -5.10 -22.87 96.43
CA LYS A 14 -4.27 -22.63 95.23
C LYS A 14 -2.73 -22.67 95.34
N ARG A 15 -2.12 -23.53 94.51
CA ARG A 15 -1.26 -23.09 93.39
C ARG A 15 -1.07 -24.23 92.37
N ARG A 16 -1.53 -23.95 91.14
CA ARG A 16 -1.21 -24.66 89.90
C ARG A 16 0.10 -24.12 89.34
N ALA A 17 0.66 -24.89 88.40
CA ALA A 17 1.42 -24.48 87.20
C ALA A 17 2.89 -24.94 87.19
N ILE A 18 3.51 -25.43 86.09
CA ILE A 18 3.10 -25.92 84.75
C ILE A 18 4.40 -26.39 84.04
N LEU A 19 4.30 -27.50 83.30
CA LEU A 19 4.97 -27.91 82.05
C LEU A 19 6.49 -27.75 81.87
N ALA A 20 7.19 -28.89 81.79
CA ALA A 20 8.47 -29.00 81.09
C ALA A 20 8.25 -29.22 79.59
N SER A 21 8.97 -28.42 78.80
CA SER A 21 8.93 -28.21 77.36
C SER A 21 9.33 -29.45 76.54
N GLY A 22 8.33 -30.13 76.00
CA GLY A 22 8.50 -31.13 74.94
C GLY A 22 8.63 -30.47 73.57
N LEU A 23 9.75 -30.73 72.91
CA LEU A 23 9.91 -30.87 71.47
C LEU A 23 9.24 -29.80 70.57
N VAL A 24 9.99 -28.78 70.16
CA VAL A 24 9.74 -28.16 68.85
C VAL A 24 11.01 -28.30 68.02
N LEU A 25 11.06 -29.44 67.32
CA LEU A 25 11.89 -29.67 66.15
C LEU A 25 11.66 -28.54 65.14
N GLY A 26 12.74 -28.02 64.60
CA GLY A 26 12.70 -27.27 63.36
C GLY A 26 12.41 -25.79 63.52
N VAL A 27 13.36 -25.03 64.08
CA VAL A 27 13.61 -23.69 63.53
C VAL A 27 14.37 -23.92 62.22
N GLY A 28 13.64 -24.40 61.21
CA GLY A 28 14.08 -24.29 59.83
C GLY A 28 14.31 -22.81 59.56
N ALA A 29 15.45 -22.49 58.94
CA ALA A 29 15.75 -21.15 58.46
C ALA A 29 14.52 -20.62 57.70
N VAL A 30 13.85 -19.62 58.25
CA VAL A 30 12.83 -18.87 57.53
C VAL A 30 13.55 -17.95 56.56
N VAL A 31 14.07 -18.54 55.49
CA VAL A 31 14.37 -17.82 54.27
C VAL A 31 13.01 -17.48 53.67
N THR A 32 12.35 -16.45 54.21
CA THR A 32 11.21 -15.84 53.54
C THR A 32 11.79 -15.00 52.41
N LEU A 33 12.26 -15.68 51.35
CA LEU A 33 12.31 -15.05 50.04
C LEU A 33 10.86 -14.87 49.60
N ALA A 34 10.25 -13.81 50.12
CA ALA A 34 9.13 -13.17 49.49
C ALA A 34 9.68 -12.47 48.23
N ALA A 35 10.09 -13.26 47.23
CA ALA A 35 10.17 -12.76 45.88
C ALA A 35 8.73 -12.72 45.38
N TRP A 36 8.02 -11.64 45.72
CA TRP A 36 6.71 -11.36 45.14
C TRP A 36 6.95 -11.05 43.67
N ASN A 37 6.80 -12.07 42.84
CA ASN A 37 6.74 -11.91 41.40
C ASN A 37 5.28 -11.75 41.02
N ASP A 38 4.90 -10.54 40.60
CA ASP A 38 3.59 -10.27 40.00
C ASP A 38 3.83 -9.81 38.57
N SER A 39 3.37 -10.60 37.61
CA SER A 39 3.49 -10.31 36.18
C SER A 39 2.13 -9.98 35.62
N VAL A 40 1.97 -8.77 35.10
CA VAL A 40 0.78 -8.35 34.36
C VAL A 40 1.17 -8.17 32.90
N TRP A 41 0.41 -8.84 32.02
CA TRP A 41 0.59 -8.76 30.58
C TRP A 41 -0.47 -7.84 29.98
N GLY A 42 -0.05 -6.98 29.06
CA GLY A 42 -0.95 -6.26 28.18
C GLY A 42 -0.67 -6.69 26.74
N ASP A 43 -1.71 -7.09 26.03
CA ASP A 43 -1.69 -7.31 24.60
C ASP A 43 -2.44 -6.19 23.87
N ALA A 44 -2.03 -5.92 22.64
CA ALA A 44 -2.76 -5.05 21.73
C ALA A 44 -2.58 -5.60 20.31
N THR A 45 -3.67 -5.62 19.55
CA THR A 45 -3.66 -5.96 18.13
C THR A 45 -3.89 -4.68 17.33
N PHE A 46 -3.02 -4.43 16.35
CA PHE A 46 -3.12 -3.31 15.43
C PHE A 46 -3.26 -3.85 14.01
N GLY A 47 -4.19 -3.30 13.24
CA GLY A 47 -4.42 -3.66 11.85
C GLY A 47 -5.21 -2.58 11.14
N THR A 48 -5.10 -2.53 9.82
CA THR A 48 -5.84 -1.60 8.95
C THR A 48 -7.25 -2.09 8.63
N GLY A 49 -7.59 -3.35 8.97
CA GLY A 49 -8.88 -3.96 8.63
C GLY A 49 -9.09 -4.09 7.11
N ASP A 50 -10.34 -4.08 6.67
CA ASP A 50 -10.74 -4.14 5.24
C ASP A 50 -10.50 -2.80 4.48
N GLN A 51 -9.78 -1.87 5.10
CA GLN A 51 -9.44 -0.56 4.52
C GLN A 51 -8.11 -0.61 3.75
N SER A 52 -7.77 -1.74 3.15
CA SER A 52 -6.69 -1.80 2.16
C SER A 52 -7.10 -0.98 0.95
N TRP A 53 -6.18 -0.13 0.48
CA TRP A 53 -6.38 0.67 -0.73
C TRP A 53 -5.61 0.03 -1.88
N ASN A 54 -6.24 -0.07 -3.05
CA ASN A 54 -5.65 -0.76 -4.20
C ASN A 54 -6.01 -0.10 -5.54
N MET A 55 -5.02 -0.04 -6.43
CA MET A 55 -5.13 0.48 -7.78
C MET A 55 -4.85 -0.61 -8.81
N GLN A 56 -5.62 -0.59 -9.89
CA GLN A 56 -5.43 -1.49 -11.02
C GLN A 56 -5.34 -0.70 -12.32
N GLY A 57 -4.60 -1.25 -13.27
CA GLY A 57 -4.47 -0.77 -14.64
C GLY A 57 -5.17 -1.69 -15.64
N SER A 58 -5.55 -1.12 -16.77
CA SER A 58 -6.08 -1.84 -17.94
C SER A 58 -5.42 -1.35 -19.22
N VAL A 59 -5.01 -2.29 -20.07
CA VAL A 59 -4.39 -2.03 -21.39
C VAL A 59 -5.27 -2.50 -22.56
N ASP A 60 -6.49 -2.95 -22.27
CA ASP A 60 -7.41 -3.59 -23.23
C ASP A 60 -8.79 -2.92 -23.24
N GLY A 61 -8.81 -1.61 -22.96
CA GLY A 61 -10.03 -0.80 -22.97
C GLY A 61 -10.98 -1.09 -21.80
N GLY A 62 -10.49 -1.68 -20.71
CA GLY A 62 -11.27 -1.98 -19.50
C GLY A 62 -11.87 -3.38 -19.46
N THR A 63 -11.44 -4.27 -20.36
CA THR A 63 -11.91 -5.65 -20.40
C THR A 63 -11.29 -6.45 -19.26
N SER A 64 -10.00 -6.25 -18.97
CA SER A 64 -9.30 -6.81 -17.82
C SER A 64 -8.60 -5.73 -16.99
N TRP A 65 -8.39 -6.04 -15.70
CA TRP A 65 -7.80 -5.14 -14.70
C TRP A 65 -6.77 -5.91 -13.88
N HIS A 66 -5.57 -5.34 -13.75
CA HIS A 66 -4.42 -5.96 -13.10
C HIS A 66 -3.60 -4.93 -12.32
N GLU A 67 -2.85 -5.35 -11.30
CA GLU A 67 -2.15 -4.41 -10.40
C GLU A 67 -0.84 -3.84 -10.97
N PHE A 68 -0.15 -4.56 -11.87
CA PHE A 68 1.10 -4.12 -12.50
C PHE A 68 2.12 -3.49 -11.52
N GLN A 69 2.33 -4.14 -10.37
CA GLN A 69 3.06 -3.56 -9.23
C GLN A 69 4.55 -3.26 -9.49
N ILE A 70 5.15 -3.90 -10.49
CA ILE A 70 6.57 -3.71 -10.84
C ILE A 70 6.74 -3.61 -12.35
N GLN A 71 7.80 -2.94 -12.79
CA GLN A 71 8.13 -2.77 -14.21
C GLN A 71 8.23 -4.11 -14.97
N ALA A 72 8.76 -5.16 -14.34
CA ALA A 72 8.92 -6.46 -14.97
C ALA A 72 7.59 -7.15 -15.32
N ASP A 73 6.51 -6.80 -14.63
CA ASP A 73 5.17 -7.34 -14.82
C ASP A 73 4.21 -6.32 -15.43
N ALA A 74 4.73 -5.20 -15.96
CA ALA A 74 3.92 -4.12 -16.51
C ALA A 74 3.05 -4.58 -17.69
N GLY A 75 1.84 -4.05 -17.77
CA GLY A 75 0.95 -4.28 -18.90
C GLY A 75 1.53 -3.73 -20.21
N SER A 76 1.50 -4.52 -21.27
CA SER A 76 1.96 -4.08 -22.59
C SER A 76 0.88 -3.25 -23.28
N MET A 77 1.03 -1.92 -23.23
CA MET A 77 0.17 -0.99 -23.97
C MET A 77 0.34 -1.23 -25.47
N GLN A 78 -0.76 -1.62 -26.13
CA GLN A 78 -0.78 -1.78 -27.58
C GLN A 78 -0.97 -0.40 -28.21
N PHE A 79 0.12 0.15 -28.74
CA PHE A 79 0.08 1.34 -29.57
C PHE A 79 -0.44 0.94 -30.94
N ASP A 80 -1.55 1.53 -31.37
CA ASP A 80 -2.13 1.24 -32.67
C ASP A 80 -2.11 2.47 -33.57
N LEU A 81 -1.97 2.20 -34.87
CA LEU A 81 -2.07 3.13 -35.99
C LEU A 81 -2.98 2.54 -37.10
N GLY A 82 -3.91 1.66 -36.74
CA GLY A 82 -4.68 0.87 -37.71
C GLY A 82 -3.79 -0.11 -38.48
N ALA A 83 -3.24 0.32 -39.63
CA ALA A 83 -2.48 -0.54 -40.54
C ALA A 83 -0.94 -0.31 -40.52
N ILE A 84 -0.45 0.64 -39.71
CA ILE A 84 0.98 0.94 -39.61
C ILE A 84 1.55 0.25 -38.36
N ASP A 85 2.67 -0.46 -38.54
CA ASP A 85 3.42 -1.09 -37.47
C ASP A 85 4.12 -0.01 -36.60
N PRO A 86 3.86 0.06 -35.27
CA PRO A 86 4.54 0.97 -34.35
C PRO A 86 6.07 0.79 -34.32
N GLY A 87 6.57 -0.39 -34.67
CA GLY A 87 8.02 -0.65 -34.83
C GLY A 87 8.63 0.00 -36.07
N SER A 88 7.80 0.56 -36.95
CA SER A 88 8.19 1.02 -38.29
C SER A 88 7.63 2.42 -38.61
N LEU A 89 7.61 3.33 -37.62
CA LEU A 89 7.14 4.72 -37.82
C LEU A 89 7.96 5.44 -38.89
N THR A 90 7.25 6.21 -39.72
CA THR A 90 7.85 7.16 -40.67
C THR A 90 7.63 8.60 -40.20
N PRO A 91 8.48 9.57 -40.62
CA PRO A 91 8.30 10.96 -40.20
C PRO A 91 6.92 11.51 -40.55
N GLY A 92 6.18 11.92 -39.53
CA GLY A 92 4.79 12.37 -39.60
C GLY A 92 3.79 11.42 -38.96
N ASP A 93 4.19 10.18 -38.65
CA ASP A 93 3.31 9.18 -38.04
C ASP A 93 3.13 9.41 -36.53
N SER A 94 1.92 9.10 -36.04
CA SER A 94 1.54 9.14 -34.63
C SER A 94 0.81 7.87 -34.24
N VAL A 95 1.27 7.18 -33.20
CA VAL A 95 0.59 6.02 -32.60
C VAL A 95 -0.05 6.37 -31.28
N HIS A 96 -1.11 5.64 -30.94
CA HIS A 96 -1.93 5.92 -29.76
C HIS A 96 -2.19 4.66 -28.94
N ALA A 97 -2.20 4.80 -27.62
CA ALA A 97 -2.61 3.73 -26.70
C ALA A 97 -3.53 4.28 -25.61
N LEU A 98 -4.59 3.55 -25.30
CA LEU A 98 -5.49 3.84 -24.20
C LEU A 98 -5.09 3.03 -22.97
N PHE A 99 -5.00 3.69 -21.82
CA PHE A 99 -4.74 3.06 -20.54
C PHE A 99 -5.85 3.42 -19.55
N GLY A 100 -6.42 2.42 -18.89
CA GLY A 100 -7.40 2.59 -17.83
C GLY A 100 -6.75 2.48 -16.45
N LEU A 101 -7.17 3.32 -15.52
CA LEU A 101 -6.89 3.22 -14.08
C LEU A 101 -8.20 2.98 -13.34
N ARG A 102 -8.16 2.17 -12.28
CA ARG A 102 -9.30 1.88 -11.41
C ARG A 102 -8.85 1.80 -9.97
N GLU A 103 -9.55 2.51 -9.09
CA GLU A 103 -9.51 2.24 -7.66
C GLU A 103 -10.47 1.10 -7.33
N THR A 104 -9.92 -0.04 -6.93
CA THR A 104 -10.71 -1.26 -6.70
C THR A 104 -11.04 -1.48 -5.23
N GLU A 105 -10.26 -0.91 -4.31
CA GLU A 105 -10.38 -1.15 -2.88
C GLU A 105 -10.06 0.13 -2.09
N GLY A 106 -10.62 0.28 -0.89
CA GLY A 106 -10.42 1.44 -0.02
C GLY A 106 -11.40 2.58 -0.26
N HIS A 107 -11.74 2.88 -1.53
CA HIS A 107 -12.66 3.95 -1.93
C HIS A 107 -12.37 5.30 -1.24
N LEU A 108 -11.08 5.66 -1.21
CA LEU A 108 -10.56 6.88 -0.59
C LEU A 108 -10.43 8.01 -1.60
N GLY A 109 -10.45 7.71 -2.89
CA GLY A 109 -9.99 8.63 -3.92
C GLY A 109 -8.47 8.66 -3.96
N SER A 110 -7.91 9.30 -4.99
CA SER A 110 -6.47 9.35 -5.14
C SER A 110 -5.98 10.52 -5.96
N THR A 111 -4.79 10.98 -5.62
CA THR A 111 -3.98 11.85 -6.49
C THR A 111 -2.99 10.99 -7.28
N VAL A 112 -3.02 11.09 -8.60
CA VAL A 112 -2.19 10.30 -9.52
C VAL A 112 -1.24 11.18 -10.30
N THR A 113 0.01 10.74 -10.43
CA THR A 113 1.03 11.34 -11.29
C THR A 113 1.57 10.28 -12.25
N VAL A 114 1.68 10.60 -13.54
CA VAL A 114 2.44 9.75 -14.48
C VAL A 114 3.91 10.11 -14.33
N ALA A 115 4.73 9.15 -13.91
CA ALA A 115 6.17 9.36 -13.77
C ALA A 115 6.86 9.59 -15.12
N SER A 116 8.08 10.11 -15.08
CA SER A 116 8.94 10.10 -16.28
C SER A 116 9.13 8.67 -16.79
N PRO A 117 9.12 8.45 -18.11
CA PRO A 117 9.28 7.12 -18.67
C PRO A 117 10.67 6.55 -18.36
N VAL A 118 10.72 5.26 -18.07
CA VAL A 118 11.98 4.52 -18.05
C VAL A 118 12.30 4.11 -19.48
N VAL A 119 13.33 4.73 -20.05
CA VAL A 119 13.78 4.55 -21.44
C VAL A 119 15.29 4.72 -21.52
N ASP A 120 15.93 4.10 -22.51
CA ASP A 120 17.33 4.41 -22.83
C ASP A 120 17.44 5.83 -23.43
N GLY A 121 17.88 6.79 -22.62
CA GLY A 121 18.07 8.17 -23.05
C GLY A 121 19.15 8.37 -24.13
N ALA A 122 20.05 7.40 -24.32
CA ALA A 122 21.04 7.44 -25.41
C ALA A 122 20.47 6.99 -26.76
N ASN A 123 19.29 6.38 -26.78
CA ASN A 123 18.62 5.94 -27.99
C ASN A 123 18.18 7.15 -28.84
N THR A 124 18.70 7.23 -30.06
CA THR A 124 18.46 8.37 -30.96
C THR A 124 17.01 8.45 -31.45
N LEU A 125 16.30 7.31 -31.54
CA LEU A 125 14.87 7.30 -31.83
C LEU A 125 14.08 7.87 -30.64
N ALA A 126 14.42 7.50 -29.40
CA ALA A 126 13.81 8.08 -28.20
C ALA A 126 13.99 9.62 -28.12
N GLN A 127 15.14 10.12 -28.57
CA GLN A 127 15.40 11.56 -28.63
C GLN A 127 14.61 12.28 -29.75
N ALA A 128 14.20 11.55 -30.79
CA ALA A 128 13.44 12.08 -31.91
C ALA A 128 11.92 12.11 -31.63
N LEU A 129 11.41 11.08 -30.94
CA LEU A 129 9.97 10.91 -30.67
C LEU A 129 9.42 11.98 -29.71
N ASP A 130 8.29 12.55 -30.08
CA ASP A 130 7.46 13.39 -29.22
C ASP A 130 6.43 12.51 -28.50
N VAL A 131 6.22 12.77 -27.21
CA VAL A 131 5.19 12.13 -26.40
C VAL A 131 4.23 13.16 -25.88
N THR A 132 2.94 12.82 -25.91
CA THR A 132 1.88 13.57 -25.24
C THR A 132 0.95 12.60 -24.53
N VAL A 133 0.54 12.94 -23.30
CA VAL A 133 -0.45 12.16 -22.53
C VAL A 133 -1.62 13.06 -22.20
N TYR A 134 -2.82 12.58 -22.52
CA TYR A 134 -4.08 13.25 -22.22
C TYR A 134 -4.84 12.49 -21.14
N ASP A 135 -5.36 13.22 -20.16
CA ASP A 135 -6.32 12.74 -19.17
C ASP A 135 -7.75 12.93 -19.69
N HIS A 136 -8.44 11.82 -19.95
CA HIS A 136 -9.85 11.80 -20.40
C HIS A 136 -10.85 11.74 -19.24
N GLY A 137 -10.39 11.71 -17.99
CA GLY A 137 -11.25 11.62 -16.82
C GLY A 137 -11.88 10.22 -16.68
N SER A 138 -13.01 10.18 -15.97
CA SER A 138 -13.61 8.91 -15.51
C SER A 138 -14.48 8.17 -16.52
N THR A 139 -14.76 8.78 -17.67
CA THR A 139 -15.58 8.15 -18.72
C THR A 139 -14.69 7.51 -19.76
N ASN A 140 -14.87 6.21 -20.00
CA ASN A 140 -14.11 5.49 -21.03
C ASN A 140 -14.38 6.11 -22.42
N PRO A 141 -13.36 6.65 -23.11
CA PRO A 141 -13.54 7.24 -24.43
C PRO A 141 -13.74 6.21 -25.54
N GLY A 142 -13.62 4.91 -25.24
CA GLY A 142 -13.68 3.80 -26.19
C GLY A 142 -12.39 3.63 -26.99
N ALA A 143 -11.76 4.71 -27.44
CA ALA A 143 -10.48 4.71 -28.13
C ALA A 143 -9.66 5.98 -27.83
N CYS A 144 -8.34 5.86 -27.90
CA CYS A 144 -7.40 6.99 -27.87
C CYS A 144 -7.13 7.44 -29.31
N THR A 145 -7.41 8.70 -29.62
CA THR A 145 -7.25 9.28 -30.98
C THR A 145 -6.21 10.40 -31.03
N GLY A 146 -5.39 10.50 -29.99
CA GLY A 146 -4.38 11.57 -29.83
C GLY A 146 -4.93 12.97 -29.62
N THR A 147 -6.24 13.10 -29.34
CA THR A 147 -6.89 14.37 -29.05
C THR A 147 -7.98 14.18 -27.99
N GLY A 148 -8.43 15.30 -27.41
CA GLY A 148 -9.40 15.31 -26.32
C GLY A 148 -8.72 15.24 -24.95
N GLY A 149 -9.54 15.32 -23.89
CA GLY A 149 -9.04 15.34 -22.53
C GLY A 149 -8.20 16.58 -22.19
N THR A 150 -7.55 16.53 -21.03
CA THR A 150 -6.61 17.53 -20.55
C THR A 150 -5.20 17.06 -20.79
N GLN A 151 -4.36 17.84 -21.45
CA GLN A 151 -2.96 17.49 -21.65
C GLN A 151 -2.19 17.58 -20.34
N ILE A 152 -1.59 16.48 -19.89
CA ILE A 152 -0.86 16.39 -18.61
C ILE A 152 0.64 16.15 -18.78
N VAL A 153 1.06 15.66 -19.95
CA VAL A 153 2.47 15.43 -20.33
C VAL A 153 2.69 15.92 -21.75
N THR A 154 3.83 16.57 -22.00
CA THR A 154 4.31 16.89 -23.35
C THR A 154 5.83 17.01 -23.35
N GLY A 155 6.50 16.41 -24.34
CA GLY A 155 7.96 16.52 -24.48
C GLY A 155 8.57 15.43 -25.34
N LYS A 156 9.89 15.30 -25.30
CA LYS A 156 10.64 14.22 -25.96
C LYS A 156 10.59 12.94 -25.14
N LEU A 157 10.41 11.78 -25.77
CA LEU A 157 10.36 10.49 -25.06
C LEU A 157 11.59 10.30 -24.15
N ALA A 158 12.78 10.64 -24.63
CA ALA A 158 14.03 10.48 -23.88
C ALA A 158 14.18 11.40 -22.64
N THR A 159 13.43 12.50 -22.55
CA THR A 159 13.69 13.54 -21.53
C THR A 159 12.43 14.11 -20.87
N VAL A 160 11.25 13.59 -21.18
CA VAL A 160 10.00 14.15 -20.66
C VAL A 160 9.90 13.93 -19.15
N GLY A 161 9.49 15.01 -18.45
CA GLY A 161 9.27 14.99 -17.00
C GLY A 161 8.00 14.25 -16.59
N ALA A 162 7.80 14.12 -15.29
CA ALA A 162 6.54 13.65 -14.72
C ALA A 162 5.37 14.59 -15.08
N SER A 163 4.15 14.07 -15.05
CA SER A 163 2.95 14.81 -15.37
C SER A 163 2.60 15.86 -14.31
N THR A 164 1.72 16.80 -14.68
CA THR A 164 0.89 17.46 -13.67
C THR A 164 0.01 16.41 -12.99
N PRO A 165 -0.10 16.37 -11.65
CA PRO A 165 -0.99 15.44 -10.98
C PRO A 165 -2.46 15.69 -11.33
N PHE A 166 -3.25 14.62 -11.37
CA PHE A 166 -4.70 14.67 -11.52
C PHE A 166 -5.37 13.85 -10.40
N THR A 167 -6.65 14.13 -10.13
CA THR A 167 -7.39 13.48 -9.06
C THR A 167 -8.39 12.48 -9.61
N MET A 168 -8.52 11.35 -8.93
CA MET A 168 -9.56 10.34 -9.16
C MET A 168 -10.49 10.33 -7.96
N ALA A 169 -11.79 10.33 -8.22
CA ALA A 169 -12.78 10.17 -7.15
C ALA A 169 -12.76 8.74 -6.59
N ALA A 170 -13.23 8.58 -5.35
CA ALA A 170 -13.34 7.30 -4.68
C ALA A 170 -14.06 6.23 -5.52
N GLY A 171 -13.37 5.11 -5.76
CA GLY A 171 -13.90 3.98 -6.54
C GLY A 171 -14.14 4.30 -8.03
N ALA A 172 -13.57 5.38 -8.54
CA ALA A 172 -13.73 5.76 -9.93
C ALA A 172 -12.67 5.11 -10.83
N ASP A 173 -13.03 4.98 -12.11
CA ASP A 173 -12.08 4.75 -13.17
C ASP A 173 -11.49 6.09 -13.64
N ASN A 174 -10.35 6.05 -14.32
CA ASN A 174 -9.80 7.18 -15.06
C ASN A 174 -9.08 6.68 -16.32
N TRP A 175 -9.12 7.47 -17.41
CA TRP A 175 -8.61 7.04 -18.71
C TRP A 175 -7.52 7.97 -19.22
N LEU A 176 -6.39 7.39 -19.60
CA LEU A 176 -5.24 8.11 -20.13
C LEU A 176 -5.01 7.72 -21.59
N CYS A 177 -4.81 8.72 -22.44
CA CYS A 177 -4.52 8.56 -23.86
C CYS A 177 -3.07 8.95 -24.13
N TYR A 178 -2.23 7.95 -24.39
CA TYR A 178 -0.82 8.11 -24.73
C TYR A 178 -0.68 8.28 -26.23
N THR A 179 0.08 9.29 -26.64
CA THR A 179 0.40 9.56 -28.04
C THR A 179 1.90 9.65 -28.20
N VAL A 180 2.43 8.90 -29.17
CA VAL A 180 3.84 8.95 -29.56
C VAL A 180 3.91 9.32 -31.03
N THR A 181 4.64 10.37 -31.35
CA THR A 181 4.74 10.93 -32.70
C THR A 181 6.19 10.98 -33.13
N LEU A 182 6.48 10.49 -34.35
CA LEU A 182 7.73 10.80 -35.02
C LEU A 182 7.53 12.08 -35.82
N PRO A 183 8.14 13.22 -35.45
CA PRO A 183 7.79 14.51 -36.07
C PRO A 183 8.04 14.53 -37.57
N ALA A 184 7.17 15.21 -38.31
CA ALA A 184 7.37 15.44 -39.74
C ALA A 184 8.72 16.14 -39.98
N GLY A 185 9.43 15.74 -41.03
CA GLY A 185 10.76 16.29 -41.36
C GLY A 185 11.91 15.75 -40.49
N THR A 186 11.67 14.79 -39.61
CA THR A 186 12.74 14.08 -38.90
C THR A 186 13.67 13.40 -39.89
N ASN A 187 14.98 13.58 -39.71
CA ASN A 187 15.99 12.90 -40.53
C ASN A 187 16.04 11.41 -40.15
N PRO A 188 15.76 10.47 -41.08
CA PRO A 188 15.74 9.04 -40.77
C PRO A 188 17.15 8.44 -40.54
N SER A 189 18.21 9.18 -40.88
CA SER A 189 19.59 8.72 -40.70
C SER A 189 19.89 8.43 -39.22
N GLY A 190 20.27 7.19 -38.91
CA GLY A 190 20.58 6.76 -37.54
C GLY A 190 19.37 6.40 -36.68
N LEU A 191 18.17 6.32 -37.25
CA LEU A 191 16.91 5.97 -36.54
C LEU A 191 16.40 4.55 -36.82
N ALA A 192 17.14 3.73 -37.57
CA ALA A 192 16.80 2.33 -37.83
C ALA A 192 17.08 1.45 -36.59
N GLN A 193 16.30 1.69 -35.54
CA GLN A 193 16.41 1.09 -34.21
C GLN A 193 15.02 0.97 -33.60
N THR A 194 14.88 0.18 -32.54
CA THR A 194 13.67 0.15 -31.71
C THR A 194 13.93 0.84 -30.38
N VAL A 195 12.87 1.27 -29.70
CA VAL A 195 12.94 1.83 -28.36
C VAL A 195 11.82 1.24 -27.51
N ASP A 196 12.19 0.76 -26.33
CA ASP A 196 11.24 0.33 -25.31
C ASP A 196 11.13 1.43 -24.24
N ALA A 197 9.90 1.75 -23.85
CA ALA A 197 9.61 2.69 -22.79
C ALA A 197 8.59 2.08 -21.81
N ALA A 198 8.88 2.19 -20.52
CA ALA A 198 7.94 1.81 -19.46
C ALA A 198 7.42 3.06 -18.74
N TRP A 199 6.14 3.03 -18.38
CA TRP A 199 5.43 4.12 -17.74
C TRP A 199 4.89 3.66 -16.40
N GLU A 200 5.02 4.50 -15.37
CA GLU A 200 4.50 4.23 -14.03
C GLU A 200 3.43 5.28 -13.69
N MET A 201 2.30 4.81 -13.18
CA MET A 201 1.23 5.65 -12.66
C MET A 201 1.33 5.61 -11.13
N GLN A 202 1.86 6.68 -10.55
CA GLN A 202 2.07 6.80 -9.10
C GLN A 202 0.82 7.40 -8.48
N ALA A 203 0.05 6.54 -7.81
CA ALA A 203 -1.19 6.92 -7.16
C ALA A 203 -1.00 6.97 -5.63
N THR A 204 -1.52 8.01 -4.99
CA THR A 204 -1.54 8.18 -3.53
C THR A 204 -3.00 8.33 -3.10
N SER A 205 -3.46 7.53 -2.14
CA SER A 205 -4.79 7.69 -1.54
C SER A 205 -4.88 9.01 -0.79
N ASP A 206 -6.01 9.70 -0.92
CA ASP A 206 -6.28 10.96 -0.22
C ASP A 206 -6.69 10.77 1.27
#